data_AF-A0A840XV07-F1
#
_entry.id   AF-A0A840XV07-F1
#
_cell.length_a   1.000
_cell.length_b   1.000
_cell.length_c   1.000
_cell.angle_alpha   90.00
_cell.angle_beta   90.00
_cell.angle_gamma   90.00
#
_symmetry.space_group_name_H-M   'P 1'
#
loop_
_entity.id
_entity.type
_entity.pdbx_description
1 polymer ?
#
loop_
_entity_poly.entity_id
_entity_poly.type
_entity_poly.pdbx_seq_one_letter_code
_entity_poly.pdbx_strand_id
1 'polypeptide(L)'
;MSARTLRRWIVLGQDGRHVTLGRAAPPSAEEIAAASDALNRQGLAGWIATLDGDYWGRGRVTLAPVQTIGAGATLDWAAAVAAFDQARQRARRAA
;
A
#
# COMPACT_ATOMS: atom_id res chain seq x y z
N MET A 1 -6.67 15.97 -22.89
CA MET A 1 -6.49 16.36 -21.47
C MET A 1 -5.99 15.13 -20.73
N SER A 2 -4.70 15.04 -20.42
CA SER A 2 -4.16 13.88 -19.70
C SER A 2 -4.72 13.90 -18.28
N ALA A 3 -5.60 12.94 -17.97
CA ALA A 3 -6.05 12.72 -16.60
C ALA A 3 -4.80 12.49 -15.75
N ARG A 4 -4.49 13.43 -14.84
CA ARG A 4 -3.39 13.26 -13.91
C ARG A 4 -3.80 12.14 -12.96
N THR A 5 -3.43 10.92 -13.30
CA THR A 5 -3.67 9.73 -12.48
C THR A 5 -3.19 10.07 -11.07
N LEU A 6 -4.08 9.99 -10.08
CA LEU A 6 -3.75 10.24 -8.68
C LEU A 6 -2.93 9.07 -8.14
N ARG A 7 -1.71 8.91 -8.66
CA ARG A 7 -0.76 7.92 -8.18
C ARG A 7 -0.28 8.32 -6.79
N ARG A 8 -0.32 7.37 -5.87
CA ARG A 8 0.22 7.47 -4.51
C ARG A 8 1.26 6.38 -4.30
N TRP A 9 2.28 6.69 -3.54
CA TRP A 9 3.19 5.71 -2.97
C TRP A 9 2.65 5.28 -1.62
N ILE A 10 2.60 3.97 -1.39
CA ILE A 10 2.11 3.40 -0.15
C ILE A 10 3.09 2.34 0.36
N VAL A 11 3.04 2.11 1.66
CA VAL A 11 3.40 0.82 2.24
C VAL A 11 2.13 -0.02 2.28
N LEU A 12 2.18 -1.24 1.76
CA LEU A 12 1.15 -2.25 1.92
C LEU A 12 1.70 -3.38 2.79
N GLY A 13 1.10 -3.62 3.95
CA GLY A 13 1.41 -4.78 4.77
C GLY A 13 0.81 -6.06 4.18
N GLN A 14 1.42 -7.21 4.48
CA GLN A 14 0.88 -8.53 4.12
C GLN A 14 -0.55 -8.81 4.62
N ASP A 15 -0.98 -8.06 5.64
CA ASP A 15 -2.33 -8.11 6.21
C ASP A 15 -3.33 -7.14 5.54
N GLY A 16 -2.91 -6.45 4.47
CA GLY A 16 -3.72 -5.47 3.73
C GLY A 16 -3.84 -4.09 4.37
N ARG A 17 -3.24 -3.86 5.55
CA ARG A 17 -3.13 -2.49 6.10
C ARG A 17 -2.17 -1.68 5.25
N HIS A 18 -2.44 -0.38 5.11
CA HIS A 18 -1.61 0.49 4.29
C HIS A 18 -1.42 1.87 4.90
N VAL A 19 -0.30 2.51 4.56
CA VAL A 19 -0.03 3.92 4.84
C VAL A 19 0.43 4.62 3.57
N THR A 20 0.03 5.88 3.39
CA THR A 20 0.45 6.69 2.24
C THR A 20 1.76 7.40 2.57
N LEU A 21 2.78 7.22 1.71
CA LEU A 21 4.06 7.91 1.79
C LEU A 21 4.02 9.25 1.05
N GLY A 22 3.32 9.32 -0.09
CA GLY A 22 3.23 10.56 -0.86
C GLY A 22 2.61 10.40 -2.24
N ARG A 23 2.58 11.48 -3.02
CA ARG A 23 1.96 11.55 -4.36
C ARG A 23 2.93 11.90 -5.49
N ALA A 24 4.10 12.46 -5.16
CA ALA A 24 4.96 13.13 -6.14
C ALA A 24 6.13 12.27 -6.60
N ALA A 25 6.99 11.86 -5.67
CA ALA A 25 8.22 11.13 -5.96
C ALA A 25 8.19 9.71 -5.36
N PRO A 26 8.95 8.76 -5.94
CA PRO A 26 9.27 7.51 -5.26
C PRO A 26 9.84 7.78 -3.87
N PRO A 27 9.53 6.92 -2.88
CA PRO A 27 10.07 7.08 -1.54
C PRO A 27 11.60 6.94 -1.56
N SER A 28 12.26 7.74 -0.74
CA SER A 28 13.71 7.68 -0.51
C SER A 28 14.11 6.38 0.18
N ALA A 29 15.40 6.05 0.12
CA ALA A 29 15.93 4.88 0.82
C ALA A 29 15.69 4.94 2.34
N GLU A 30 15.75 6.14 2.93
CA GLU A 30 15.46 6.36 4.36
C GLU A 30 13.99 6.08 4.70
N GLU A 31 13.06 6.56 3.88
CA GLU A 31 11.62 6.28 4.05
C GLU A 31 11.31 4.79 3.91
N ILE A 32 11.96 4.12 2.96
CA ILE A 32 11.85 2.68 2.74
C ILE A 32 12.39 1.90 3.95
N ALA A 33 13.56 2.27 4.47
CA ALA A 33 14.16 1.65 5.65
C ALA A 33 13.26 1.84 6.88
N ALA A 34 12.78 3.06 7.12
CA ALA A 34 11.87 3.36 8.22
C ALA A 34 10.55 2.56 8.13
N ALA A 35 9.99 2.41 6.93
CA ALA A 35 8.82 1.58 6.68
C ALA A 35 9.10 0.09 6.96
N SER A 36 10.25 -0.42 6.51
CA SER A 36 10.69 -1.79 6.76
C SER A 36 10.82 -2.06 8.27
N ASP A 37 11.46 -1.16 9.01
CA ASP A 37 11.62 -1.27 10.46
C ASP A 37 10.28 -1.21 11.21
N ALA A 38 9.34 -0.39 10.73
CA ALA A 38 8.00 -0.30 11.31
C ALA A 38 7.18 -1.59 11.11
N LEU A 39 7.35 -2.27 9.97
CA LEU A 39 6.76 -3.59 9.73
C LEU A 39 7.43 -4.66 10.60
N ASN A 40 8.77 -4.66 10.66
CA ASN A 40 9.54 -5.60 11.48
C ASN A 40 9.15 -5.53 12.97
N ARG A 41 8.98 -4.32 13.52
CA ARG A 41 8.54 -4.11 14.91
C ARG A 41 7.15 -4.68 15.19
N GLN A 42 6.33 -4.89 14.16
CA GLN A 42 5.01 -5.52 14.27
C GLN A 42 5.05 -7.02 13.94
N GLY A 43 6.22 -7.60 13.65
CA GLY A 43 6.34 -8.98 13.16
C GLY A 43 5.74 -9.16 11.77
N LEU A 44 5.74 -8.10 10.94
CA LEU A 44 5.14 -8.10 9.61
C LEU A 44 6.19 -7.87 8.52
N ALA A 45 5.83 -8.27 7.32
CA ALA A 45 6.47 -7.88 6.08
C ALA A 45 5.43 -7.30 5.10
N GLY A 46 5.88 -6.75 3.98
CA GLY A 46 4.99 -6.14 3.01
C GLY A 46 5.72 -5.58 1.79
N TRP A 47 5.15 -4.54 1.21
CA TRP A 47 5.64 -3.92 -0.01
C TRP A 47 5.65 -2.40 0.08
N ILE A 48 6.64 -1.81 -0.59
CA ILE A 48 6.43 -0.51 -1.22
C ILE A 48 5.62 -0.76 -2.50
N ALA A 49 4.51 -0.05 -2.65
CA ALA A 49 3.61 -0.22 -3.78
C ALA A 49 3.12 1.14 -4.30
N THR A 50 2.68 1.15 -5.56
CA THR A 50 1.91 2.28 -6.09
C THR A 50 0.42 2.00 -5.98
N LEU A 51 -0.35 3.05 -5.70
CA LEU A 51 -1.81 3.06 -5.69
C LEU A 51 -2.28 4.08 -6.70
N ASP A 52 -2.95 3.59 -7.75
CA ASP A 52 -3.62 4.42 -8.75
C ASP A 52 -5.13 4.45 -8.51
N GLY A 53 -5.73 5.64 -8.56
CA GLY A 53 -7.15 5.86 -8.33
C GLY A 53 -7.43 6.55 -6.99
N ASP A 54 -8.70 6.59 -6.59
CA ASP A 54 -9.09 7.22 -5.33
C ASP A 54 -9.57 6.20 -4.29
N TYR A 55 -8.92 6.21 -3.13
CA TYR A 55 -9.21 5.28 -2.05
C TYR A 55 -10.64 5.45 -1.54
N TRP A 56 -11.14 6.68 -1.43
CA TRP A 56 -12.50 6.95 -0.95
C TRP A 56 -13.54 6.94 -2.08
N GLY A 57 -13.12 7.23 -3.30
CA GLY A 57 -13.98 7.23 -4.48
C GLY A 57 -14.64 5.89 -4.77
N ARG A 58 -15.67 5.92 -5.63
CA ARG A 58 -16.37 4.69 -6.08
C ARG A 58 -15.60 3.91 -7.15
N GLY A 59 -14.63 4.56 -7.80
CA GLY A 59 -13.85 4.00 -8.89
C GLY A 59 -12.92 2.87 -8.48
N ARG A 60 -12.35 2.21 -9.49
CA ARG A 60 -11.34 1.17 -9.32
C ARG A 60 -10.06 1.78 -8.73
N VAL A 61 -9.45 1.04 -7.82
CA VAL A 61 -8.08 1.28 -7.36
C VAL A 61 -7.21 0.16 -7.92
N THR A 62 -6.04 0.51 -8.43
CA THR A 62 -5.04 -0.44 -8.90
C THR A 62 -3.82 -0.35 -8.00
N LEU A 63 -3.39 -1.49 -7.48
CA LEU A 63 -2.16 -1.62 -6.72
C LEU A 63 -1.10 -2.32 -7.59
N ALA A 64 0.13 -1.83 -7.55
CA ALA A 64 1.27 -2.50 -8.17
C ALA A 64 2.43 -2.61 -7.18
N PRO A 65 2.97 -3.83 -6.93
CA PRO A 65 4.11 -4.01 -6.05
C PRO A 65 5.37 -3.46 -6.72
N VAL A 66 6.21 -2.77 -5.95
CA VAL A 66 7.48 -2.21 -6.44
C VAL A 66 8.67 -2.92 -5.80
N GLN A 67 8.66 -3.06 -4.48
CA GLN A 67 9.67 -3.84 -3.76
C GLN A 67 9.08 -4.44 -2.49
N THR A 68 9.61 -5.58 -2.06
CA THR A 68 9.31 -6.15 -0.75
C THR A 68 10.11 -5.45 0.35
N ILE A 69 9.52 -5.32 1.54
CA ILE A 69 10.16 -4.75 2.74
C ILE A 69 9.72 -5.51 3.99
N GLY A 70 10.49 -5.38 5.07
CA GLY A 70 10.35 -6.20 6.27
C GLY A 70 10.94 -7.60 6.10
N ALA A 71 11.09 -8.32 7.21
CA ALA A 71 11.70 -9.64 7.30
C ALA A 71 10.67 -10.69 7.73
N GLY A 72 10.83 -11.92 7.23
CA GLY A 72 10.34 -13.11 7.95
C GLY A 72 8.98 -13.68 7.57
N ALA A 73 8.41 -13.36 6.40
CA ALA A 73 7.18 -14.03 5.95
C ALA A 73 7.19 -14.36 4.46
N THR A 74 6.58 -15.50 4.11
CA THR A 74 6.18 -15.78 2.73
C THR A 74 5.11 -14.77 2.35
N LEU A 75 5.47 -13.85 1.46
CA LEU A 75 4.58 -12.78 1.02
C LEU A 75 3.65 -13.28 -0.10
N ASP A 76 2.34 -13.12 0.12
CA ASP A 76 1.31 -13.34 -0.89
C ASP A 76 0.68 -11.99 -1.28
N TRP A 77 1.06 -11.48 -2.45
CA TRP A 77 0.56 -10.22 -2.98
C TRP A 77 -0.96 -10.24 -3.20
N ALA A 78 -1.50 -11.36 -3.72
CA ALA A 78 -2.92 -11.44 -4.03
C ALA A 78 -3.76 -11.42 -2.75
N ALA A 79 -3.31 -12.11 -1.70
CA ALA A 79 -3.95 -12.08 -0.38
C ALA A 79 -3.93 -10.66 0.22
N ALA A 80 -2.79 -9.95 0.15
CA ALA A 80 -2.68 -8.58 0.66
C ALA A 80 -3.60 -7.59 -0.08
N VAL A 81 -3.69 -7.69 -1.41
CA VAL A 81 -4.61 -6.87 -2.22
C VAL A 81 -6.06 -7.16 -1.85
N ALA A 82 -6.44 -8.43 -1.69
CA ALA A 82 -7.79 -8.80 -1.27
C ALA A 82 -8.14 -8.24 0.12
N ALA A 83 -7.21 -8.33 1.08
CA ALA A 83 -7.39 -7.76 2.41
C ALA A 83 -7.51 -6.23 2.39
N PHE A 84 -6.72 -5.55 1.56
CA PHE A 84 -6.83 -4.10 1.32
C PHE A 84 -8.21 -3.72 0.77
N ASP A 85 -8.70 -4.44 -0.25
CA ASP A 85 -10.00 -4.17 -0.86
C ASP A 85 -11.14 -4.37 0.13
N GLN A 86 -11.07 -5.41 0.96
CA GLN A 86 -12.04 -5.63 2.04
C GLN A 86 -12.00 -4.47 3.06
N ALA A 87 -10.82 -4.02 3.47
CA ALA A 87 -10.69 -2.88 4.39
C ALA A 87 -11.29 -1.60 3.80
N ARG A 88 -11.02 -1.32 2.52
CA ARG A 88 -11.59 -0.19 1.79
C ARG A 88 -13.12 -0.27 1.69
N GLN A 89 -13.66 -1.45 1.40
CA GLN A 89 -15.11 -1.66 1.35
C GLN A 89 -15.77 -1.41 2.72
N ARG A 90 -15.14 -1.88 3.81
CA ARG A 90 -15.60 -1.61 5.18
C ARG A 90 -15.58 -0.12 5.50
N ALA A 91 -14.47 0.56 5.22
CA ALA A 91 -14.32 2.00 5.47
C ALA A 91 -15.37 2.83 4.72
N ARG A 92 -15.69 2.45 3.47
CA ARG A 92 -16.74 3.11 2.67
C ARG A 92 -18.18 2.82 3.11
N ARG A 93 -18.42 1.76 3.89
CA ARG A 93 -19.75 1.47 4.46
C ARG A 93 -19.98 2.19 5.78
N ALA A 94 -18.90 2.59 6.46
CA ALA A 94 -18.93 3.29 7.73
C ALA A 94 -18.91 4.82 7.59
N ALA A 95 -18.71 5.34 6.37
CA ALA A 95 -18.69 6.75 6.01
C ALA A 95 -19.98 7.16 5.32
#